data_AF-A0A2G9LM15-F1
#
_entry.id   AF-A0A2G9LM15-F1
#
_cell.length_a   1.000
_cell.length_b   1.000
_cell.length_c   1.000
_cell.angle_alpha   90.00
_cell.angle_beta   90.00
_cell.angle_gamma   90.00
#
_symmetry.space_group_name_H-M   'P 1'
#
loop_
_entity.id
_entity.type
_entity.pdbx_description
1 polymer ?
#
loop_
_entity_poly.entity_id
_entity_poly.type
_entity_poly.pdbx_seq_one_letter_code
_entity_poly.pdbx_strand_id
1 'polypeptide(L)'
;MQNKIEKMNFVYTKNIVAENLKALFNVEEFEITYVEEKEGVWKINAEFKEITSTGKRYTSALFGIDTITREVKEFRKDYTRRF
;
A
#
# COMPACT_ATOMS: atom_id res chain seq x y z
N MET A 1 28.98 18.42 0.83
CA MET A 1 28.58 17.07 0.36
C MET A 1 27.06 17.06 0.33
N GLN A 2 26.46 16.88 -0.83
CA GLN A 2 25.01 16.85 -0.97
C GLN A 2 24.57 15.42 -0.62
N ASN A 3 23.90 15.23 0.52
CA ASN A 3 23.26 13.95 0.85
C ASN A 3 22.23 13.68 -0.26
N LYS A 4 22.59 12.82 -1.22
CA LYS A 4 21.62 12.27 -2.16
C LYS A 4 20.67 11.42 -1.33
N ILE A 5 19.47 11.93 -1.08
CA ILE A 5 18.44 11.14 -0.43
C ILE A 5 18.10 10.00 -1.39
N GLU A 6 18.38 8.76 -0.99
CA GLU A 6 18.12 7.59 -1.81
C GLU A 6 16.62 7.37 -1.94
N LYS A 7 16.16 7.38 -3.18
CA LYS A 7 14.78 7.08 -3.54
C LYS A 7 14.46 5.62 -3.18
N MET A 8 13.34 5.40 -2.50
CA MET A 8 12.93 4.09 -2.03
C MET A 8 12.60 3.13 -3.20
N ASN A 9 13.16 1.92 -3.15
CA ASN A 9 12.85 0.86 -4.12
C ASN A 9 11.51 0.19 -3.83
N PHE A 10 10.96 -0.53 -4.81
CA PHE A 10 9.64 -1.17 -4.71
C PHE A 10 9.51 -2.19 -3.57
N VAL A 11 10.61 -2.88 -3.18
CA VAL A 11 10.60 -3.88 -2.09
C VAL A 11 10.25 -3.22 -0.76
N TYR A 12 10.85 -2.06 -0.47
CA TYR A 12 10.52 -1.30 0.74
C TYR A 12 9.07 -0.80 0.72
N THR A 13 8.58 -0.36 -0.45
CA THR A 13 7.19 0.07 -0.57
C THR A 13 6.21 -1.07 -0.29
N LYS A 14 6.52 -2.29 -0.74
CA LYS A 14 5.72 -3.49 -0.43
C LYS A 14 5.69 -3.80 1.07
N ASN A 15 6.80 -3.62 1.78
CA ASN A 15 6.85 -3.83 3.24
C ASN A 15 5.95 -2.84 3.99
N ILE A 16 5.96 -1.56 3.60
CA ILE A 16 5.07 -0.55 4.19
C ILE A 16 3.60 -0.94 4.01
N VAL A 17 3.23 -1.42 2.82
CA VAL A 17 1.87 -1.93 2.58
C VAL A 17 1.55 -3.11 3.51
N ALA A 18 2.45 -4.10 3.62
CA ALA A 18 2.27 -5.26 4.48
C ALA A 18 2.07 -4.87 5.95
N GLU A 19 2.90 -3.97 6.47
CA GLU A 19 2.83 -3.49 7.85
C GLU A 19 1.51 -2.78 8.14
N ASN A 20 1.07 -1.91 7.23
CA ASN A 20 -0.21 -1.20 7.38
C ASN A 20 -1.41 -2.16 7.30
N LEU A 21 -1.41 -3.11 6.37
CA LEU A 21 -2.48 -4.10 6.26
C LEU A 21 -2.57 -5.00 7.49
N LYS A 22 -1.43 -5.42 8.04
CA LYS A 22 -1.39 -6.18 9.29
C LYS A 22 -1.89 -5.35 10.47
N ALA A 23 -1.45 -4.11 10.60
CA ALA A 23 -1.85 -3.24 11.71
C ALA A 23 -3.33 -2.85 11.69
N LEU A 24 -3.89 -2.57 10.51
CA LEU A 24 -5.26 -2.07 10.36
C LEU A 24 -6.30 -3.18 10.26
N PHE A 25 -5.95 -4.32 9.65
CA PHE A 25 -6.91 -5.37 9.28
C PHE A 25 -6.51 -6.78 9.72
N ASN A 26 -5.35 -6.93 10.39
CA ASN A 26 -4.78 -8.24 10.75
C ASN A 26 -4.65 -9.18 9.54
N VAL A 27 -4.18 -8.63 8.42
CA VAL A 27 -3.99 -9.32 7.15
C VAL A 27 -2.51 -9.63 6.94
N GLU A 28 -2.19 -10.90 6.66
CA GLU A 28 -0.82 -11.34 6.35
C GLU A 28 -0.62 -11.66 4.87
N GLU A 29 -1.72 -11.97 4.15
CA GLU A 29 -1.70 -12.31 2.74
C GLU A 29 -2.42 -11.23 1.92
N PHE A 30 -1.71 -10.69 0.93
CA PHE A 30 -2.26 -9.72 -0.02
C PHE A 30 -1.54 -9.84 -1.37
N GLU A 31 -2.20 -9.33 -2.41
CA GLU A 31 -1.67 -9.21 -3.77
C GLU A 31 -1.63 -7.75 -4.18
N ILE A 32 -0.55 -7.30 -4.81
CA ILE A 32 -0.49 -5.96 -5.41
C ILE A 32 -1.03 -6.07 -6.83
N THR A 33 -2.20 -5.48 -7.08
CA THR A 33 -2.86 -5.49 -8.40
C THR A 33 -2.62 -4.22 -9.21
N TYR A 34 -2.09 -3.17 -8.58
CA TYR A 34 -1.66 -1.96 -9.27
C TYR A 34 -0.45 -1.33 -8.60
N VAL A 35 0.50 -0.86 -9.41
CA VAL A 35 1.62 -0.03 -8.99
C VAL A 35 1.92 1.03 -10.05
N GLU A 36 2.05 2.27 -9.62
CA GLU A 36 2.52 3.38 -10.45
C GLU A 36 3.33 4.34 -9.58
N GLU A 37 4.40 4.90 -10.13
CA GLU A 37 5.08 6.03 -9.50
C GLU A 37 4.75 7.30 -10.26
N LYS A 38 4.25 8.32 -9.56
CA LYS A 38 4.00 9.63 -10.14
C LYS A 38 4.37 10.72 -9.15
N GLU A 39 5.11 11.72 -9.61
CA GLU A 39 5.47 12.91 -8.82
C GLU A 39 6.13 12.59 -7.47
N GLY A 40 6.97 11.55 -7.42
CA GLY A 40 7.65 11.14 -6.19
C GLY A 40 6.75 10.40 -5.19
N VAL A 41 5.58 9.94 -5.61
CA VAL A 41 4.66 9.12 -4.81
C VAL A 41 4.40 7.79 -5.51
N TRP A 42 4.58 6.69 -4.78
CA TRP A 42 4.11 5.38 -5.17
C TRP A 42 2.60 5.26 -4.91
N LYS A 43 1.82 5.00 -5.95
CA LYS A 43 0.42 4.59 -5.87
C LYS A 43 0.35 3.07 -5.97
N ILE A 44 -0.18 2.41 -4.94
CA ILE A 44 -0.25 0.95 -4.87
C ILE A 44 -1.67 0.53 -4.50
N ASN A 45 -2.27 -0.33 -5.31
CA ASN A 45 -3.49 -1.04 -4.90
C ASN A 45 -3.11 -2.45 -4.43
N ALA A 46 -3.55 -2.81 -3.23
CA ALA A 46 -3.39 -4.14 -2.66
C ALA A 46 -4.76 -4.79 -2.42
N GLU A 47 -4.96 -5.99 -2.93
CA GLU A 47 -6.14 -6.82 -2.71
C GLU A 47 -5.86 -7.87 -1.65
N PHE A 48 -6.83 -8.11 -0.76
CA PHE A 48 -6.66 -9.03 0.36
C PHE A 48 -8.00 -9.56 0.88
N LYS A 49 -7.92 -10.59 1.73
CA LYS A 49 -9.07 -11.12 2.46
C LYS A 49 -9.05 -10.59 3.88
N GLU A 50 -10.00 -9.73 4.20
CA GLU A 50 -10.21 -9.23 5.56
C GLU A 50 -11.06 -10.23 6.36
N ILE A 51 -10.71 -10.43 7.62
CA ILE A 51 -11.55 -11.17 8.59
C ILE A 51 -12.51 -10.18 9.24
N THR A 52 -13.81 -10.42 9.08
CA THR A 52 -14.90 -9.62 9.65
C THR A 52 -15.74 -10.45 10.61
N SER A 53 -16.65 -9.83 11.35
CA SER A 53 -17.61 -10.54 12.21
C SER A 53 -18.50 -11.54 11.45
N THR A 54 -18.70 -11.32 10.14
CA THR A 54 -19.53 -12.16 9.28
C THR A 54 -18.73 -13.16 8.43
N GLY A 55 -17.42 -13.27 8.66
CA GLY A 55 -16.53 -14.17 7.91
C GLY A 55 -15.46 -13.43 7.10
N LYS A 56 -14.92 -14.10 6.07
CA LYS A 56 -13.87 -13.53 5.22
C LYS A 56 -14.48 -12.77 4.03
N ARG A 57 -14.03 -11.55 3.80
CA ARG A 57 -14.46 -10.72 2.67
C ARG A 57 -13.25 -10.29 1.83
N TYR A 58 -13.39 -10.39 0.51
CA TYR A 58 -12.43 -9.81 -0.43
C TYR A 58 -12.61 -8.30 -0.50
N THR A 59 -11.51 -7.57 -0.38
CA THR A 59 -11.46 -6.10 -0.46
C THR A 59 -10.10 -5.67 -1.02
N SER A 60 -9.94 -4.36 -1.19
CA SER A 60 -8.71 -3.72 -1.61
C SER A 60 -8.39 -2.47 -0.77
N ALA A 61 -7.14 -2.05 -0.79
CA ALA A 61 -6.72 -0.75 -0.28
C ALA A 61 -5.73 -0.08 -1.23
N LEU A 62 -5.97 1.19 -1.49
CA LEU A 62 -5.05 2.08 -2.21
C LEU A 62 -4.16 2.81 -1.21
N PHE A 63 -2.86 2.76 -1.47
CA PHE A 63 -1.81 3.45 -0.75
C PHE A 63 -1.14 4.49 -1.66
N GLY A 64 -0.90 5.68 -1.13
CA GLY A 64 0.02 6.67 -1.67
C GLY A 64 1.20 6.81 -0.72
N ILE A 65 2.40 6.41 -1.14
CA ILE A 65 3.60 6.39 -0.30
C ILE A 65 4.65 7.32 -0.89
N ASP A 66 5.11 8.28 -0.11
CA ASP A 66 6.15 9.22 -0.52
C ASP A 66 7.49 8.50 -0.69
N THR A 67 8.13 8.68 -1.85
CA THR A 67 9.35 7.94 -2.25
C THR A 67 10.60 8.35 -1.47
N ILE A 68 10.56 9.48 -0.74
CA ILE A 68 11.68 10.07 -0.01
C ILE A 68 11.48 9.85 1.50
N THR A 69 10.34 10.29 2.03
CA THR A 69 10.01 10.25 3.46
C THR A 69 9.46 8.90 3.91
N ARG A 70 8.99 8.06 2.97
CA ARG A 70 8.38 6.75 3.22
C ARG A 70 7.03 6.83 3.96
N GLU A 71 6.49 8.04 4.11
CA GLU A 71 5.21 8.25 4.77
C GLU A 71 4.04 7.84 3.85
N VAL A 72 3.02 7.23 4.43
CA VAL A 72 1.73 7.00 3.76
C VAL A 72 0.97 8.34 3.70
N LYS A 73 0.96 8.98 2.53
CA LYS A 73 0.28 10.25 2.25
C LYS A 73 -1.18 10.07 1.85
N GLU A 74 -1.53 8.91 1.31
CA GLU A 74 -2.91 8.57 0.97
C GLU A 74 -3.21 7.13 1.39
N PHE A 75 -4.39 6.93 1.96
CA PHE A 75 -4.91 5.61 2.26
C PHE A 75 -6.42 5.58 2.01
N ARG A 76 -6.89 4.64 1.18
CA ARG A 76 -8.32 4.40 0.95
C ARG A 76 -8.61 2.91 0.90
N LYS A 77 -9.51 2.45 1.77
CA LYS A 77 -10.06 1.09 1.75
C LYS A 77 -11.21 0.99 0.74
N ASP A 78 -11.47 -0.23 0.25
CA ASP A 78 -12.50 -0.55 -0.74
C ASP A 78 -12.32 0.24 -2.05
N TYR A 79 -11.07 0.50 -2.43
CA TYR A 79 -10.77 1.14 -3.70
C TYR A 79 -10.99 0.14 -4.84
N THR A 80 -12.23 0.02 -5.28
CA THR A 80 -12.56 -0.59 -6.56
C THR A 80 -12.28 0.44 -7.63
N ARG A 81 -11.07 0.43 -8.20
CA ARG A 81 -10.83 1.15 -9.45
C ARG A 81 -11.79 0.52 -10.47
N ARG A 82 -12.89 1.21 -10.82
CA ARG A 82 -13.63 0.88 -12.04
C ARG A 82 -12.66 1.19 -13.18
N PHE A 83 -11.99 0.15 -13.69
CA PHE A 83 -11.41 0.20 -15.02
C PHE A 83 -12.54 0.16 -16.03
#